data_AF-A0A7X7DF45-F1
#
_entry.id   AF-A0A7X7DF45-F1
#
_cell.length_a   1.000
_cell.length_b   1.000
_cell.length_c   1.000
_cell.angle_alpha   90.00
_cell.angle_beta   90.00
_cell.angle_gamma   90.00
#
_symmetry.space_group_name_H-M   'P 1'
#
loop_
_entity.id
_entity.type
_entity.pdbx_description
1 polymer ?
#
loop_
_entity_poly.entity_id
_entity_poly.type
_entity_poly.pdbx_seq_one_letter_code
_entity_poly.pdbx_strand_id
1 'polypeptide(L)'
;MAKELAFVLINPYTVAKSRTGGVIARYISRTGLDFVAARMFAPHAELAHAYAELIRNDPDVDPVVRSLLADYVERQYGPDPATGSRRRVMMLLFEGENAIQAVKDVTGPIRPTTSGEGVRDTFGDYILDPAGATHYLEPAVFIGPNLNAAGEALKLWAKYSEECGGIVDDAGDVPQGSALEKALVILKPDNFRFASARPGLIIDIFSRSGLRIVAAKIHRMTVAEAEEFYGPVRTVLREKLRGLVAERSAKAIAGELGMSVSEDLKGRLGEILAPAYGDNQFYQIVQFMTGRWGEGLVDEEKAKPGTTQCLLLVYAGVNAISRIRHILGPT
;
A
#
# COMPACT_ATOMS: atom_id res chain seq x y z
N MET A 1 26.09 2.93 -8.81
CA MET A 1 25.92 1.60 -9.45
C MET A 1 24.63 1.63 -10.29
N ALA A 2 24.37 0.62 -11.13
CA ALA A 2 23.10 0.58 -11.86
C ALA A 2 21.94 0.30 -10.87
N LYS A 3 20.79 0.94 -11.08
CA LYS A 3 19.59 0.65 -10.31
C LYS A 3 18.98 -0.68 -10.77
N GLU A 4 18.51 -1.46 -9.81
CA GLU A 4 17.80 -2.72 -10.01
C GLU A 4 16.34 -2.57 -9.59
N LEU A 5 15.47 -3.41 -10.16
CA LEU A 5 14.08 -3.55 -9.76
C LEU A 5 13.87 -4.95 -9.20
N ALA A 6 13.55 -5.03 -7.92
CA ALA A 6 13.23 -6.26 -7.22
C ALA A 6 11.73 -6.37 -6.98
N PHE A 7 11.21 -7.58 -6.94
CA PHE A 7 9.82 -7.84 -6.61
C PHE A 7 9.68 -8.73 -5.38
N VAL A 8 8.56 -8.57 -4.69
CA VAL A 8 8.07 -9.48 -3.66
C VAL A 8 6.61 -9.82 -3.99
N LEU A 9 6.31 -11.10 -4.14
CA LEU A 9 4.93 -11.60 -4.23
C LEU A 9 4.53 -12.13 -2.85
N ILE A 10 3.57 -11.49 -2.22
CA ILE A 10 2.96 -11.97 -0.98
C ILE A 10 1.93 -13.03 -1.33
N ASN A 11 2.13 -14.24 -0.80
CA ASN A 11 1.37 -15.43 -1.18
C ASN A 11 -0.12 -15.34 -0.81
N PRO A 12 -0.98 -16.13 -1.48
CA PRO A 12 -2.40 -16.25 -1.15
C PRO A 12 -2.69 -16.49 0.32
N TYR A 13 -2.00 -17.44 0.94
CA TYR A 13 -2.19 -17.75 2.36
C TYR A 13 -1.84 -16.55 3.25
N THR A 14 -0.71 -15.89 2.99
CA THR A 14 -0.25 -14.72 3.75
C THR A 14 -1.21 -13.53 3.62
N VAL A 15 -1.73 -13.28 2.42
CA VAL A 15 -2.76 -12.25 2.16
C VAL A 15 -4.08 -12.61 2.85
N ALA A 16 -4.53 -13.86 2.75
CA ALA A 16 -5.78 -14.34 3.34
C ALA A 16 -5.77 -14.33 4.88
N LYS A 17 -4.60 -14.54 5.49
CA LYS A 17 -4.37 -14.41 6.94
C LYS A 17 -4.13 -12.96 7.38
N SER A 18 -4.25 -12.00 6.47
CA SER A 18 -4.04 -10.57 6.71
C SER A 18 -2.66 -10.23 7.31
N ARG A 19 -1.63 -11.03 6.99
CA ARG A 19 -0.23 -10.82 7.44
C ARG A 19 0.51 -9.78 6.59
N THR A 20 -0.15 -9.18 5.60
CA THR A 20 0.40 -8.24 4.62
C THR A 20 1.12 -7.05 5.27
N GLY A 21 0.57 -6.49 6.35
CA GLY A 21 1.17 -5.34 7.05
C GLY A 21 2.53 -5.67 7.64
N GLY A 22 2.64 -6.82 8.32
CA GLY A 22 3.91 -7.31 8.88
C GLY A 22 4.97 -7.56 7.81
N VAL A 23 4.58 -8.15 6.68
CA VAL A 23 5.49 -8.38 5.54
C VAL A 23 6.00 -7.05 4.95
N ILE A 24 5.10 -6.12 4.65
CA ILE A 24 5.45 -4.80 4.11
C ILE A 24 6.38 -4.05 5.08
N ALA A 25 6.10 -4.10 6.39
CA ALA A 25 6.93 -3.46 7.41
C ALA A 25 8.39 -3.95 7.36
N ARG A 26 8.61 -5.26 7.21
CA ARG A 26 9.97 -5.84 7.12
C ARG A 26 10.72 -5.29 5.91
N TYR A 27 10.13 -5.30 4.73
CA TYR A 27 10.82 -4.84 3.52
C TYR A 27 11.11 -3.34 3.54
N ILE A 28 10.12 -2.50 3.89
CA ILE A 28 10.33 -1.04 3.93
C ILE A 28 11.37 -0.65 4.99
N SER A 29 11.34 -1.26 6.17
CA SER A 29 12.24 -0.87 7.27
C SER A 29 13.68 -1.38 7.13
N ARG A 30 13.91 -2.49 6.39
CA ARG A 30 15.21 -3.18 6.40
C ARG A 30 15.97 -3.12 5.09
N THR A 31 15.33 -2.80 3.98
CA THR A 31 16.01 -2.74 2.67
C THR A 31 16.57 -1.36 2.35
N GLY A 32 15.95 -0.28 2.84
CA GLY A 32 16.30 1.09 2.44
C GLY A 32 16.00 1.42 0.98
N LEU A 33 15.25 0.56 0.27
CA LEU A 33 14.89 0.72 -1.13
C LEU A 33 13.66 1.61 -1.32
N ASP A 34 13.52 2.18 -2.52
CA ASP A 34 12.33 2.91 -2.91
C ASP A 34 11.19 1.92 -3.18
N PHE A 35 10.10 2.00 -2.41
CA PHE A 35 8.89 1.21 -2.65
C PHE A 35 8.06 1.85 -3.77
N VAL A 36 8.27 1.39 -5.01
CA VAL A 36 7.81 2.10 -6.22
C VAL A 36 6.46 1.64 -6.77
N ALA A 37 6.02 0.42 -6.46
CA ALA A 37 4.71 -0.06 -6.87
C ALA A 37 4.16 -1.13 -5.93
N ALA A 38 2.83 -1.20 -5.86
CA ALA A 38 2.10 -2.31 -5.27
C ALA A 38 0.92 -2.64 -6.19
N ARG A 39 0.56 -3.91 -6.33
CA ARG A 39 -0.61 -4.32 -7.11
C ARG A 39 -1.17 -5.64 -6.58
N MET A 40 -2.50 -5.73 -6.50
CA MET A 40 -3.18 -6.99 -6.21
C MET A 40 -3.43 -7.75 -7.50
N PHE A 41 -3.30 -9.08 -7.45
CA PHE A 41 -3.56 -10.02 -8.53
C PHE A 41 -4.49 -11.14 -8.07
N ALA A 42 -5.28 -11.68 -8.99
CA ALA A 42 -5.98 -12.95 -8.90
C ALA A 42 -5.59 -13.78 -10.14
N PRO A 43 -4.47 -14.55 -10.07
CA PRO A 43 -4.00 -15.32 -11.21
C PRO A 43 -5.05 -16.32 -11.70
N HIS A 44 -5.24 -16.40 -13.01
CA HIS A 44 -5.91 -17.55 -13.63
C HIS A 44 -4.92 -18.72 -13.77
N ALA A 45 -5.43 -19.88 -14.20
CA ALA A 45 -4.63 -21.10 -14.33
C ALA A 45 -3.38 -20.91 -15.22
N GLU A 46 -3.54 -20.24 -16.37
CA GLU A 46 -2.41 -20.02 -17.29
C GLU A 46 -1.28 -19.16 -16.67
N LEU A 47 -1.58 -18.08 -15.94
CA LEU A 47 -0.54 -17.26 -15.27
C LEU A 47 0.14 -18.05 -14.16
N ALA A 48 -0.63 -18.79 -13.35
CA ALA A 48 -0.08 -19.62 -12.28
C ALA A 48 0.87 -20.69 -12.84
N HIS A 49 0.44 -21.39 -13.90
CA HIS A 49 1.23 -22.41 -14.59
C HIS A 49 2.50 -21.81 -15.22
N ALA A 50 2.38 -20.70 -15.97
CA ALA A 50 3.53 -20.04 -16.59
C ALA A 50 4.56 -19.58 -15.54
N TYR A 51 4.10 -19.08 -14.39
CA TYR A 51 5.01 -18.68 -13.31
C TYR A 51 5.67 -19.88 -12.63
N ALA A 52 4.93 -20.97 -12.43
CA ALA A 52 5.49 -22.22 -11.93
C ALA A 52 6.56 -22.81 -12.88
N GLU A 53 6.33 -22.74 -14.19
CA GLU A 53 7.30 -23.17 -15.21
C GLU A 53 8.58 -22.32 -15.17
N LEU A 54 8.48 -21.00 -14.98
CA LEU A 54 9.67 -20.14 -14.80
C LEU A 54 10.48 -20.60 -13.58
N ILE A 55 9.83 -20.91 -12.47
CA ILE A 55 10.50 -21.42 -11.27
C ILE A 55 11.13 -22.79 -11.55
N ARG A 56 10.38 -23.71 -12.16
CA ARG A 56 10.82 -25.09 -12.45
C ARG A 56 12.07 -25.14 -13.33
N ASN A 57 12.22 -24.14 -14.21
CA ASN A 57 13.34 -24.04 -15.14
C ASN A 57 14.50 -23.14 -14.64
N ASP A 58 14.41 -22.54 -13.45
CA ASP A 58 15.47 -21.70 -12.89
C ASP A 58 16.67 -22.57 -12.45
N PRO A 59 17.84 -22.53 -13.13
CA PRO A 59 18.98 -23.38 -12.80
C PRO A 59 19.69 -22.97 -11.50
N ASP A 60 19.44 -21.76 -11.00
CA ASP A 60 20.15 -21.20 -9.84
C ASP A 60 19.50 -21.56 -8.49
N VAL A 61 18.37 -22.26 -8.52
CA VAL A 61 17.64 -22.74 -7.34
C VAL A 61 17.88 -24.24 -7.18
N ASP A 62 18.18 -24.68 -5.95
CA ASP A 62 18.33 -26.09 -5.59
C ASP A 62 17.18 -26.95 -6.16
N PRO A 63 17.45 -28.08 -6.86
CA PRO A 63 16.42 -28.82 -7.58
C PRO A 63 15.24 -29.28 -6.72
N VAL A 64 15.49 -29.65 -5.46
CA VAL A 64 14.44 -30.08 -4.53
C VAL A 64 13.58 -28.90 -4.12
N VAL A 65 14.22 -27.80 -3.68
CA VAL A 65 13.51 -26.56 -3.31
C VAL A 65 12.73 -26.01 -4.50
N ARG A 66 13.32 -26.02 -5.69
CA ARG A 66 12.72 -25.52 -6.93
C ARG A 66 11.44 -26.26 -7.28
N SER A 67 11.43 -27.60 -7.21
CA SER A 67 10.22 -28.38 -7.44
C SER A 67 9.13 -28.06 -6.42
N LEU A 68 9.48 -28.01 -5.13
CA LEU A 68 8.53 -27.68 -4.06
C LEU A 68 7.88 -26.30 -4.26
N LEU A 69 8.67 -25.32 -4.71
CA LEU A 69 8.19 -23.97 -4.98
C LEU A 69 7.29 -23.90 -6.22
N ALA A 70 7.67 -24.56 -7.32
CA ALA A 70 6.85 -24.62 -8.52
C ALA A 70 5.50 -25.32 -8.23
N ASP A 71 5.53 -26.45 -7.52
CA ASP A 71 4.33 -27.20 -7.18
C ASP A 71 3.44 -26.44 -6.19
N TYR A 72 4.04 -25.65 -5.29
CA TYR A 72 3.30 -24.71 -4.45
C TYR A 72 2.55 -23.68 -5.30
N VAL A 73 3.21 -23.06 -6.29
CA VAL A 73 2.57 -22.05 -7.15
C VAL A 73 1.41 -22.66 -7.95
N GLU A 74 1.62 -23.81 -8.60
CA GLU A 74 0.55 -24.52 -9.33
C GLU A 74 -0.68 -24.76 -8.46
N ARG A 75 -0.47 -25.22 -7.23
CA ARG A 75 -1.55 -25.53 -6.30
C ARG A 75 -2.20 -24.30 -5.69
N GLN A 76 -1.42 -23.26 -5.38
CA GLN A 76 -1.85 -22.17 -4.51
C GLN A 76 -2.21 -20.88 -5.24
N TYR A 77 -1.57 -20.56 -6.37
CA TYR A 77 -1.78 -19.30 -7.08
C TYR A 77 -2.96 -19.37 -8.05
N GLY A 78 -3.18 -20.54 -8.66
CA GLY A 78 -4.30 -20.75 -9.56
C GLY A 78 -5.66 -20.76 -8.83
N PRO A 79 -6.76 -20.78 -9.59
CA PRO A 79 -8.10 -20.97 -9.05
C PRO A 79 -8.18 -22.25 -8.20
N ASP A 80 -8.96 -22.19 -7.12
CA ASP A 80 -9.22 -23.35 -6.28
C ASP A 80 -9.89 -24.47 -7.09
N PRO A 81 -9.34 -25.70 -7.14
CA PRO A 81 -9.88 -26.75 -8.00
C PRO A 81 -11.30 -27.20 -7.67
N ALA A 82 -11.72 -27.05 -6.40
CA ALA A 82 -13.04 -27.49 -5.95
C ALA A 82 -14.12 -26.43 -6.20
N THR A 83 -13.76 -25.15 -6.05
CA THR A 83 -14.72 -24.03 -6.10
C THR A 83 -14.58 -23.14 -7.35
N GLY A 84 -13.47 -23.25 -8.08
CA GLY A 84 -13.09 -22.32 -9.15
C GLY A 84 -12.70 -20.92 -8.66
N SER A 85 -12.68 -20.69 -7.33
CA SER A 85 -12.46 -19.37 -6.76
C SER A 85 -11.02 -18.91 -6.97
N ARG A 86 -10.85 -17.69 -7.48
CA ARG A 86 -9.52 -17.07 -7.61
C ARG A 86 -8.96 -16.68 -6.23
N ARG A 87 -7.64 -16.59 -6.16
CA ARG A 87 -6.90 -16.32 -4.91
C ARG A 87 -6.01 -15.09 -5.05
N ARG A 88 -5.98 -14.26 -4.01
CA ARG A 88 -5.31 -12.96 -4.02
C ARG A 88 -3.81 -13.09 -3.80
N VAL A 89 -3.01 -12.50 -4.68
CA VAL A 89 -1.55 -12.36 -4.55
C VAL A 89 -1.21 -10.88 -4.61
N MET A 90 -0.37 -10.39 -3.70
CA MET A 90 0.06 -8.97 -3.74
C MET A 90 1.50 -8.87 -4.21
N MET A 91 1.73 -8.18 -5.33
CA MET A 91 3.07 -7.82 -5.79
C MET A 91 3.48 -6.47 -5.19
N LEU A 92 4.71 -6.41 -4.69
CA LEU A 92 5.43 -5.21 -4.28
C LEU A 92 6.66 -5.05 -5.17
N LEU A 93 6.96 -3.84 -5.61
CA LEU A 93 8.16 -3.51 -6.37
C LEU A 93 9.06 -2.55 -5.59
N PHE A 94 10.34 -2.87 -5.53
CA PHE A 94 11.37 -2.08 -4.87
C PHE A 94 12.48 -1.71 -5.86
N GLU A 95 12.82 -0.43 -5.94
CA GLU A 95 13.88 0.10 -6.81
C GLU A 95 15.06 0.60 -5.96
N GLY A 96 16.29 0.34 -6.42
CA GLY A 96 17.49 0.88 -5.79
C GLY A 96 18.75 0.18 -6.23
N GLU A 97 19.89 0.60 -5.68
CA GLU A 97 21.15 -0.12 -5.90
C GLU A 97 21.11 -1.46 -5.16
N ASN A 98 21.51 -2.56 -5.82
CA ASN A 98 21.54 -3.91 -5.25
C ASN A 98 20.18 -4.37 -4.68
N ALA A 99 19.08 -3.91 -5.29
CA ALA A 99 17.72 -4.14 -4.80
C ALA A 99 17.38 -5.63 -4.68
N ILE A 100 17.85 -6.46 -5.63
CA ILE A 100 17.56 -7.89 -5.65
C ILE A 100 18.19 -8.59 -4.45
N GLN A 101 19.45 -8.29 -4.17
CA GLN A 101 20.16 -8.88 -3.02
C GLN A 101 19.57 -8.38 -1.70
N ALA A 102 19.28 -7.08 -1.57
CA ALA A 102 18.67 -6.52 -0.35
C ALA A 102 17.29 -7.14 -0.04
N VAL A 103 16.45 -7.35 -1.06
CA VAL A 103 15.18 -8.07 -0.92
C VAL A 103 15.42 -9.53 -0.53
N LYS A 104 16.40 -10.21 -1.13
CA LYS A 104 16.76 -11.60 -0.81
C LYS A 104 17.19 -11.76 0.65
N ASP A 105 18.03 -10.87 1.16
CA ASP A 105 18.54 -10.89 2.53
C ASP A 105 17.41 -10.71 3.55
N VAL A 106 16.50 -9.76 3.32
CA VAL A 106 15.32 -9.55 4.19
C VAL A 106 14.34 -10.72 4.11
N THR A 107 14.23 -11.36 2.95
CA THR A 107 13.33 -12.50 2.74
C THR A 107 13.75 -13.72 3.55
N GLY A 108 15.05 -14.02 3.55
CA GLY A 108 15.61 -15.20 4.21
C GLY A 108 15.49 -16.50 3.38
N PRO A 109 16.09 -17.59 3.87
CA PRO A 109 16.12 -18.88 3.20
C PRO A 109 14.73 -19.54 3.14
N ILE A 110 14.55 -20.50 2.22
CA ILE A 110 13.32 -21.32 2.16
C ILE A 110 13.24 -22.30 3.33
N ARG A 111 14.37 -22.88 3.72
CA ARG A 111 14.45 -23.71 4.93
C ARG A 111 14.67 -22.72 6.08
N PRO A 112 13.64 -22.46 6.90
CA PRO A 112 13.72 -21.39 7.89
C PRO A 112 14.74 -21.73 8.95
N THR A 113 15.41 -20.71 9.45
CA THR A 113 16.16 -20.79 10.71
C THR A 113 15.20 -20.47 11.84
N THR A 114 15.31 -21.15 12.99
CA THR A 114 14.44 -20.90 14.16
C THR A 114 14.77 -19.58 14.88
N SER A 115 15.17 -18.54 14.14
CA SER A 115 15.66 -17.25 14.62
C SER A 115 14.69 -16.08 14.39
N GLY A 116 13.70 -16.22 13.50
CA GLY A 116 12.74 -15.15 13.18
C GLY A 116 13.37 -13.94 12.47
N GLU A 117 14.54 -14.14 11.87
CA GLU A 117 15.35 -13.07 11.27
C GLU A 117 14.76 -12.61 9.94
N GLY A 118 14.38 -13.54 9.06
CA GLY A 118 13.78 -13.25 7.77
C GLY A 118 12.25 -13.12 7.79
N VAL A 119 11.70 -12.66 6.67
CA VAL A 119 10.24 -12.70 6.40
C VAL A 119 9.75 -14.14 6.41
N ARG A 120 10.50 -15.07 5.81
CA ARG A 120 10.17 -16.50 5.78
C ARG A 120 10.19 -17.14 7.16
N ASP A 121 11.15 -16.80 8.00
CA ASP A 121 11.21 -17.31 9.37
C ASP A 121 10.04 -16.80 10.23
N THR A 122 9.57 -15.57 9.98
CA THR A 122 8.49 -14.96 10.76
C THR A 122 7.10 -15.42 10.30
N PHE A 123 6.88 -15.54 8.98
CA PHE A 123 5.55 -15.68 8.40
C PHE A 123 5.34 -16.97 7.60
N GLY A 124 6.40 -17.68 7.27
CA GLY A 124 6.36 -18.95 6.55
C GLY A 124 6.29 -20.14 7.50
N ASP A 125 5.94 -21.29 6.94
CA ASP A 125 5.89 -22.57 7.62
C ASP A 125 6.66 -23.61 6.81
N TYR A 126 7.55 -24.36 7.47
CA TYR A 126 8.27 -25.48 6.88
C TYR A 126 8.23 -26.65 7.86
N ILE A 127 7.34 -27.60 7.60
CA ILE A 127 7.07 -28.72 8.50
C ILE A 127 7.61 -29.99 7.86
N LEU A 128 8.45 -30.71 8.61
CA LEU A 128 8.98 -32.02 8.24
C LEU A 128 8.13 -33.13 8.87
N ASP A 129 8.03 -34.26 8.18
CA ASP A 129 7.50 -35.49 8.75
C ASP A 129 8.53 -36.16 9.69
N PRO A 130 8.16 -37.22 10.44
CA PRO A 130 9.09 -37.93 11.31
C PRO A 130 10.29 -38.58 10.58
N ALA A 131 10.21 -38.80 9.26
CA ALA A 131 11.30 -39.32 8.45
C ALA A 131 12.24 -38.20 7.93
N GLY A 132 11.93 -36.93 8.23
CA GLY A 132 12.69 -35.77 7.81
C GLY A 132 12.35 -35.27 6.39
N ALA A 133 11.32 -35.79 5.75
CA ALA A 133 10.83 -35.30 4.45
C ALA A 133 9.86 -34.13 4.61
N THR A 134 9.78 -33.25 3.62
CA THR A 134 8.90 -32.07 3.67
C THR A 134 7.43 -32.49 3.66
N HIS A 135 6.74 -32.29 4.78
CA HIS A 135 5.31 -32.54 4.91
C HIS A 135 4.48 -31.34 4.44
N TYR A 136 4.90 -30.13 4.81
CA TYR A 136 4.19 -28.89 4.46
C TYR A 136 5.15 -27.73 4.24
N LEU A 137 4.85 -26.92 3.23
CA LEU A 137 5.59 -25.71 2.88
C LEU A 137 4.61 -24.56 2.61
N GLU A 138 4.82 -23.45 3.31
CA GLU A 138 4.28 -22.13 3.03
C GLU A 138 5.44 -21.12 3.09
N PRO A 139 5.97 -20.64 1.95
CA PRO A 139 7.14 -19.77 1.97
C PRO A 139 6.80 -18.31 2.30
N ALA A 140 5.53 -17.98 2.56
CA ALA A 140 4.96 -16.65 2.80
C ALA A 140 5.06 -15.65 1.63
N VAL A 141 6.19 -15.63 0.94
CA VAL A 141 6.52 -14.75 -0.17
C VAL A 141 7.41 -15.42 -1.23
N PHE A 142 7.28 -14.98 -2.47
CA PHE A 142 8.19 -15.26 -3.58
C PHE A 142 8.97 -14.00 -4.00
N ILE A 143 10.20 -14.20 -4.46
CA ILE A 143 11.11 -13.16 -4.95
C ILE A 143 11.91 -13.69 -6.14
N GLY A 144 12.52 -12.81 -6.94
CA GLY A 144 13.52 -13.19 -7.93
C GLY A 144 14.90 -13.30 -7.28
N PRO A 145 15.59 -14.46 -7.29
CA PRO A 145 16.87 -14.64 -6.60
C PRO A 145 18.08 -13.99 -7.27
N ASN A 146 17.94 -13.57 -8.53
CA ASN A 146 18.97 -12.91 -9.34
C ASN A 146 18.30 -12.05 -10.44
N LEU A 147 19.10 -11.30 -11.20
CA LEU A 147 18.63 -10.38 -12.23
C LEU A 147 17.80 -11.04 -13.34
N ASN A 148 18.23 -12.22 -13.80
CA ASN A 148 17.53 -12.93 -14.87
C ASN A 148 16.15 -13.41 -14.40
N ALA A 149 16.10 -14.11 -13.27
CA ALA A 149 14.85 -14.60 -12.69
C ALA A 149 13.89 -13.47 -12.31
N ALA A 150 14.40 -12.36 -11.76
CA ALA A 150 13.60 -11.17 -11.50
C ALA A 150 13.02 -10.57 -12.79
N GLY A 151 13.84 -10.43 -13.83
CA GLY A 151 13.43 -9.89 -15.13
C GLY A 151 12.36 -10.74 -15.82
N GLU A 152 12.55 -12.05 -15.92
CA GLU A 152 11.60 -12.96 -16.57
C GLU A 152 10.27 -13.03 -15.83
N ALA A 153 10.29 -13.10 -14.50
CA ALA A 153 9.07 -13.02 -13.70
C ALA A 153 8.35 -11.69 -13.93
N LEU A 154 9.05 -10.55 -13.83
CA LEU A 154 8.43 -9.23 -14.01
C LEU A 154 7.80 -9.06 -15.39
N LYS A 155 8.46 -9.53 -16.46
CA LYS A 155 7.89 -9.54 -17.82
C LYS A 155 6.61 -10.38 -17.90
N LEU A 156 6.62 -11.58 -17.30
CA LEU A 156 5.44 -12.44 -17.25
C LEU A 156 4.28 -11.75 -16.51
N TRP A 157 4.51 -11.28 -15.29
CA TRP A 157 3.47 -10.63 -14.49
C TRP A 157 2.97 -9.32 -15.12
N ALA A 158 3.84 -8.59 -15.83
CA ALA A 158 3.44 -7.41 -16.59
C ALA A 158 2.49 -7.75 -17.74
N LYS A 159 2.73 -8.85 -18.48
CA LYS A 159 1.86 -9.32 -19.57
C LYS A 159 0.42 -9.55 -19.09
N TYR A 160 0.24 -10.10 -17.89
CA TYR A 160 -1.08 -10.39 -17.32
C TYR A 160 -1.57 -9.31 -16.34
N SER A 161 -0.91 -8.14 -16.26
CA SER A 161 -1.21 -7.11 -15.26
C SER A 161 -2.61 -6.53 -15.38
N GLU A 162 -3.10 -6.34 -16.61
CA GLU A 162 -4.44 -5.80 -16.86
C GLU A 162 -5.53 -6.85 -16.61
N GLU A 163 -5.31 -8.10 -17.05
CA GLU A 163 -6.29 -9.18 -16.95
C GLU A 163 -6.41 -9.75 -15.54
N CYS A 164 -5.27 -10.02 -14.89
CA CYS A 164 -5.23 -10.66 -13.57
C CYS A 164 -5.10 -9.67 -12.42
N GLY A 165 -4.84 -8.39 -12.68
CA GLY A 165 -4.46 -7.42 -11.64
C GLY A 165 -5.42 -6.24 -11.50
N GLY A 166 -5.33 -5.52 -10.38
CA GLY A 166 -6.09 -4.31 -10.12
C GLY A 166 -6.89 -4.39 -8.83
N ILE A 167 -8.22 -4.28 -8.94
CA ILE A 167 -9.15 -4.47 -7.82
C ILE A 167 -9.65 -5.91 -7.88
N VAL A 168 -9.30 -6.71 -6.88
CA VAL A 168 -9.60 -8.14 -6.81
C VAL A 168 -10.59 -8.39 -5.67
N ASP A 169 -11.87 -8.09 -5.93
CA ASP A 169 -12.97 -8.22 -4.98
C ASP A 169 -13.84 -9.47 -5.22
N ASP A 170 -13.49 -10.29 -6.20
CA ASP A 170 -14.18 -11.54 -6.55
C ASP A 170 -13.42 -12.82 -6.10
N ALA A 171 -12.32 -12.66 -5.36
CA ALA A 171 -11.57 -13.78 -4.82
C ALA A 171 -12.33 -14.50 -3.71
N GLY A 172 -12.06 -15.80 -3.55
CA GLY A 172 -12.85 -16.68 -2.67
C GLY A 172 -12.80 -16.35 -1.18
N ASP A 173 -11.79 -15.59 -0.74
CA ASP A 173 -11.63 -15.17 0.67
C ASP A 173 -12.16 -13.74 0.96
N VAL A 174 -12.79 -13.12 -0.04
CA VAL A 174 -13.51 -11.84 0.05
C VAL A 174 -15.01 -12.13 0.21
N PRO A 175 -15.67 -11.59 1.26
CA PRO A 175 -17.12 -11.77 1.43
C PRO A 175 -17.90 -11.29 0.21
N GLN A 176 -18.89 -12.08 -0.23
CA GLN A 176 -19.76 -11.75 -1.36
C GLN A 176 -21.16 -11.36 -0.88
N GLY A 177 -21.88 -10.55 -1.66
CA GLY A 177 -23.28 -10.18 -1.42
C GLY A 177 -23.56 -8.67 -1.37
N SER A 178 -24.84 -8.31 -1.22
CA SER A 178 -25.33 -6.93 -1.34
C SER A 178 -24.86 -5.97 -0.23
N ALA A 179 -24.35 -6.50 0.89
CA ALA A 179 -23.80 -5.72 2.00
C ALA A 179 -22.29 -5.46 1.89
N LEU A 180 -21.66 -5.82 0.75
CA LEU A 180 -20.24 -5.59 0.52
C LEU A 180 -19.97 -4.10 0.28
N GLU A 181 -19.21 -3.50 1.19
CA GLU A 181 -18.71 -2.15 1.02
C GLU A 181 -17.22 -2.17 0.66
N LYS A 182 -16.76 -1.14 -0.05
CA LYS A 182 -15.35 -0.88 -0.33
C LYS A 182 -14.97 0.48 0.26
N ALA A 183 -13.87 0.51 1.00
CA ALA A 183 -13.33 1.71 1.60
C ALA A 183 -11.91 1.98 1.10
N LEU A 184 -11.68 3.18 0.56
CA LEU A 184 -10.34 3.65 0.21
C LEU A 184 -9.64 4.16 1.47
N VAL A 185 -8.44 3.62 1.73
CA VAL A 185 -7.53 4.06 2.78
C VAL A 185 -6.26 4.58 2.14
N ILE A 186 -5.87 5.80 2.50
CA ILE A 186 -4.66 6.46 1.98
C ILE A 186 -3.64 6.55 3.11
N LEU A 187 -2.53 5.84 2.98
CA LEU A 187 -1.36 6.07 3.82
C LEU A 187 -0.60 7.26 3.24
N LYS A 188 -0.60 8.35 4.01
CA LYS A 188 -0.08 9.66 3.64
C LYS A 188 1.44 9.67 3.40
N PRO A 189 1.97 10.66 2.65
CA PRO A 189 3.38 10.68 2.27
C PRO A 189 4.40 10.70 3.41
N ASP A 190 4.05 11.21 4.58
CA ASP A 190 4.93 11.18 5.76
C ASP A 190 5.35 9.76 6.17
N ASN A 191 4.54 8.75 5.85
CA ASN A 191 4.83 7.35 6.14
C ASN A 191 5.94 6.76 5.25
N PHE A 192 6.29 7.43 4.15
CA PHE A 192 7.26 6.96 3.16
C PHE A 192 8.49 7.86 3.04
N ARG A 193 8.62 8.88 3.89
CA ARG A 193 9.78 9.79 3.89
C ARG A 193 11.08 9.12 4.35
N PHE A 194 10.95 8.13 5.24
CA PHE A 194 12.08 7.39 5.80
C PHE A 194 11.76 5.90 5.82
N ALA A 195 12.77 5.06 5.72
CA ALA A 195 12.65 3.62 5.91
C ALA A 195 12.12 3.33 7.32
N SER A 196 10.84 2.96 7.42
CA SER A 196 10.15 2.76 8.69
C SER A 196 9.14 1.62 8.59
N ALA A 197 8.94 0.92 9.70
CA ALA A 197 7.89 -0.10 9.81
C ALA A 197 6.47 0.50 9.89
N ARG A 198 6.35 1.83 10.09
CA ARG A 198 5.08 2.53 10.34
C ARG A 198 3.99 2.23 9.29
N PRO A 199 4.22 2.25 7.97
CA PRO A 199 3.21 1.88 7.00
C PRO A 199 2.62 0.49 7.24
N GLY A 200 3.49 -0.51 7.44
CA GLY A 200 3.07 -1.88 7.65
C GLY A 200 2.34 -2.09 8.98
N LEU A 201 2.76 -1.40 10.04
CA LEU A 201 2.06 -1.41 11.34
C LEU A 201 0.66 -0.79 11.25
N ILE A 202 0.49 0.28 10.46
CA ILE A 202 -0.83 0.87 10.19
C ILE A 202 -1.73 -0.15 9.47
N ILE A 203 -1.21 -0.83 8.46
CA ILE A 203 -1.94 -1.89 7.74
C ILE A 203 -2.35 -3.02 8.69
N ASP A 204 -1.47 -3.39 9.63
CA ASP A 204 -1.76 -4.42 10.61
C ASP A 204 -2.85 -3.99 11.62
N ILE A 205 -2.92 -2.72 11.99
CA ILE A 205 -4.03 -2.21 12.81
C ILE A 205 -5.38 -2.44 12.10
N PHE A 206 -5.44 -2.22 10.79
CA PHE A 206 -6.64 -2.46 9.98
C PHE A 206 -6.95 -3.94 9.77
N SER A 207 -5.95 -4.83 9.84
CA SER A 207 -6.14 -6.29 9.67
C SER A 207 -7.14 -6.87 10.69
N ARG A 208 -7.19 -6.29 11.90
CA ARG A 208 -8.09 -6.67 13.00
C ARG A 208 -9.58 -6.39 12.74
N SER A 209 -9.90 -5.61 11.71
CA SER A 209 -11.29 -5.29 11.34
C SER A 209 -12.06 -6.47 10.73
N GLY A 210 -11.35 -7.49 10.26
CA GLY A 210 -11.89 -8.57 9.42
C GLY A 210 -12.07 -8.20 7.94
N LEU A 211 -11.69 -6.98 7.54
CA LEU A 211 -11.73 -6.52 6.15
C LEU A 211 -10.57 -7.10 5.32
N ARG A 212 -10.76 -7.12 4.00
CA ARG A 212 -9.83 -7.70 3.03
C ARG A 212 -9.23 -6.62 2.13
N ILE A 213 -7.91 -6.55 2.01
CA ILE A 213 -7.25 -5.65 1.04
C ILE A 213 -7.47 -6.20 -0.37
N VAL A 214 -8.31 -5.57 -1.18
CA VAL A 214 -8.63 -6.01 -2.55
C VAL A 214 -7.85 -5.25 -3.61
N ALA A 215 -7.25 -4.11 -3.27
CA ALA A 215 -6.37 -3.38 -4.17
C ALA A 215 -5.27 -2.66 -3.38
N ALA A 216 -4.11 -2.50 -4.01
CA ALA A 216 -3.00 -1.70 -3.51
C ALA A 216 -2.37 -0.95 -4.68
N LYS A 217 -1.92 0.29 -4.45
CA LYS A 217 -1.19 1.10 -5.43
C LYS A 217 -0.29 2.12 -4.74
N ILE A 218 0.99 2.17 -5.09
CA ILE A 218 1.82 3.34 -4.83
C ILE A 218 1.46 4.41 -5.84
N HIS A 219 1.10 5.60 -5.36
CA HIS A 219 0.58 6.67 -6.19
C HIS A 219 1.25 8.00 -5.83
N ARG A 220 1.58 8.79 -6.85
CA ARG A 220 2.03 10.18 -6.71
C ARG A 220 0.91 11.07 -7.20
N MET A 221 0.05 11.51 -6.27
CA MET A 221 -1.12 12.32 -6.61
C MET A 221 -0.69 13.57 -7.38
N THR A 222 -1.37 13.83 -8.49
CA THR A 222 -1.23 15.12 -9.19
C THR A 222 -1.92 16.22 -8.37
N VAL A 223 -1.61 17.49 -8.66
CA VAL A 223 -2.34 18.60 -8.03
C VAL A 223 -3.81 18.57 -8.44
N ALA A 224 -4.10 18.28 -9.70
CA ALA A 224 -5.48 18.18 -10.19
C ALA A 224 -6.29 17.11 -9.44
N GLU A 225 -5.71 15.91 -9.27
CA GLU A 225 -6.34 14.83 -8.49
C GLU A 225 -6.55 15.23 -7.02
N ALA A 226 -5.58 15.90 -6.40
CA ALA A 226 -5.70 16.32 -5.01
C ALA A 226 -6.74 17.43 -4.83
N GLU A 227 -6.81 18.39 -5.75
CA GLU A 227 -7.81 19.46 -5.72
C GLU A 227 -9.23 18.90 -5.86
N GLU A 228 -9.42 17.94 -6.77
CA GLU A 228 -10.70 17.24 -6.95
C GLU A 228 -11.06 16.41 -5.71
N PHE A 229 -10.15 15.55 -5.26
CA PHE A 229 -10.39 14.61 -4.16
C PHE A 229 -10.66 15.32 -2.83
N TYR A 230 -9.88 16.37 -2.51
CA TYR A 230 -10.02 17.11 -1.25
C TYR A 230 -10.98 18.30 -1.36
N GLY A 231 -11.50 18.63 -2.54
CA GLY A 231 -12.38 19.77 -2.79
C GLY A 231 -13.48 19.98 -1.74
N PRO A 232 -14.21 18.93 -1.30
CA PRO A 232 -15.22 19.06 -0.25
C PRO A 232 -14.69 19.61 1.09
N VAL A 233 -13.42 19.34 1.42
CA VAL A 233 -12.76 19.83 2.64
C VAL A 233 -12.55 21.34 2.59
N ARG A 234 -12.31 21.92 1.40
CA ARG A 234 -12.12 23.38 1.24
C ARG A 234 -13.31 24.15 1.78
N THR A 235 -14.52 23.76 1.40
CA THR A 235 -15.76 24.39 1.88
C THR A 235 -15.89 24.31 3.40
N VAL A 236 -15.61 23.13 3.96
CA VAL A 236 -15.65 22.91 5.42
C VAL A 236 -14.63 23.79 6.15
N LEU A 237 -13.42 23.95 5.61
CA LEU A 237 -12.38 24.78 6.21
C LEU A 237 -12.75 26.27 6.20
N ARG A 238 -13.33 26.78 5.11
CA ARG A 238 -13.81 28.17 5.01
C ARG A 238 -14.86 28.51 6.07
N GLU A 239 -15.72 27.55 6.39
CA GLU A 239 -16.80 27.73 7.37
C GLU A 239 -16.32 27.51 8.81
N LYS A 240 -15.72 26.35 9.09
CA LYS A 240 -15.36 25.93 10.46
C LYS A 240 -14.25 26.78 11.08
N LEU A 241 -13.38 27.37 10.27
CA LEU A 241 -12.27 28.19 10.77
C LEU A 241 -12.67 29.64 11.06
N ARG A 242 -13.91 30.06 10.79
CA ARG A 242 -14.35 31.46 10.97
C ARG A 242 -14.10 31.98 12.38
N GLY A 243 -14.52 31.23 13.40
CA GLY A 243 -14.31 31.63 14.79
C GLY A 243 -12.83 31.71 15.18
N LEU A 244 -12.03 30.73 14.73
CA LEU A 244 -10.58 30.72 14.98
C LEU A 244 -9.88 31.92 14.34
N VAL A 245 -10.24 32.23 13.09
CA VAL A 245 -9.68 33.35 12.34
C VAL A 245 -10.09 34.69 12.97
N ALA A 246 -11.36 34.85 13.34
CA ALA A 246 -11.85 36.04 14.05
C ALA A 246 -11.02 36.32 15.31
N GLU A 247 -10.83 35.31 16.16
CA GLU A 247 -10.06 35.42 17.40
C GLU A 247 -8.59 35.79 17.14
N ARG A 248 -7.93 35.07 16.21
CA ARG A 248 -6.52 35.30 15.88
C ARG A 248 -6.29 36.66 15.27
N SER A 249 -7.16 37.08 14.36
CA SER A 249 -7.05 38.39 13.70
C SER A 249 -7.31 39.54 14.66
N ALA A 250 -8.34 39.44 15.51
CA ALA A 250 -8.60 40.46 16.53
C ALA A 250 -7.42 40.61 17.49
N LYS A 251 -6.84 39.49 17.95
CA LYS A 251 -5.66 39.50 18.83
C LYS A 251 -4.43 40.13 18.15
N ALA A 252 -4.17 39.78 16.89
CA ALA A 252 -3.04 40.33 16.14
C ALA A 252 -3.19 41.85 15.92
N ILE A 253 -4.37 42.31 15.51
CA ILE A 253 -4.65 43.73 15.27
C ILE A 253 -4.62 44.53 16.59
N ALA A 254 -5.23 44.01 17.65
CA ALA A 254 -5.22 44.66 18.96
C ALA A 254 -3.78 44.84 19.50
N GLY A 255 -2.96 43.80 19.36
CA GLY A 255 -1.55 43.83 19.78
C GLY A 255 -0.71 44.82 18.98
N GLU A 256 -0.87 44.84 17.65
CA GLU A 256 -0.07 45.70 16.77
C GLU A 256 -0.49 47.18 16.84
N LEU A 257 -1.79 47.46 16.91
CA LEU A 257 -2.32 48.83 16.90
C LEU A 257 -2.51 49.43 18.30
N GLY A 258 -2.34 48.63 19.36
CA GLY A 258 -2.56 49.07 20.74
C GLY A 258 -4.01 49.48 21.03
N MET A 259 -4.98 48.88 20.33
CA MET A 259 -6.40 49.21 20.45
C MET A 259 -7.24 48.02 20.90
N SER A 260 -8.42 48.29 21.46
CA SER A 260 -9.43 47.25 21.67
C SER A 260 -10.19 46.96 20.37
N VAL A 261 -10.43 45.69 20.09
CA VAL A 261 -11.27 45.24 18.95
C VAL A 261 -12.62 44.83 19.52
N SER A 262 -13.71 45.44 19.04
CA SER A 262 -15.07 45.09 19.46
C SER A 262 -15.49 43.72 18.93
N GLU A 263 -16.46 43.07 19.58
CA GLU A 263 -16.99 41.78 19.12
C GLU A 263 -17.63 41.85 17.72
N ASP A 264 -18.25 42.98 17.36
CA ASP A 264 -18.75 43.23 16.00
C ASP A 264 -17.62 43.23 14.97
N LEU A 265 -16.56 44.02 15.23
CA LEU A 265 -15.42 44.11 14.33
C LEU A 265 -14.70 42.76 14.21
N LYS A 266 -14.56 42.03 15.32
CA LYS A 266 -14.02 40.67 15.36
C LYS A 266 -14.83 39.70 14.49
N GLY A 267 -16.15 39.74 14.59
CA GLY A 267 -17.05 38.95 13.73
C GLY A 267 -16.81 39.23 12.24
N ARG A 268 -16.76 40.51 11.87
CA ARG A 268 -16.50 40.95 10.49
C ARG A 268 -15.12 40.53 9.98
N LEU A 269 -14.08 40.60 10.82
CA LEU A 269 -12.74 40.12 10.48
C LEU A 269 -12.75 38.62 10.16
N GLY A 270 -13.48 37.83 10.95
CA GLY A 270 -13.69 36.42 10.70
C GLY A 270 -14.35 36.16 9.35
N GLU A 271 -15.42 36.86 9.02
CA GLU A 271 -16.14 36.71 7.74
C GLU A 271 -15.26 37.04 6.52
N ILE A 272 -14.48 38.11 6.61
CA ILE A 272 -13.62 38.57 5.51
C ILE A 272 -12.43 37.62 5.30
N LEU A 273 -11.78 37.20 6.38
CA LEU A 273 -10.50 36.47 6.28
C LEU A 273 -10.66 34.95 6.22
N ALA A 274 -11.75 34.39 6.75
CA ALA A 274 -11.92 32.95 6.81
C ALA A 274 -11.92 32.25 5.44
N PRO A 275 -12.52 32.81 4.36
CA PRO A 275 -12.44 32.19 3.04
C PRO A 275 -10.99 32.04 2.54
N ALA A 276 -10.19 33.11 2.63
CA ALA A 276 -8.80 33.11 2.20
C ALA A 276 -7.91 32.22 3.10
N TYR A 277 -8.14 32.26 4.41
CA TYR A 277 -7.43 31.38 5.35
C TYR A 277 -7.78 29.90 5.11
N GLY A 278 -9.06 29.59 4.88
CA GLY A 278 -9.52 28.25 4.56
C GLY A 278 -8.91 27.71 3.27
N ASP A 279 -8.79 28.56 2.24
CA ASP A 279 -8.10 28.22 0.99
C ASP A 279 -6.61 27.95 1.21
N ASN A 280 -5.94 28.78 2.01
CA ASN A 280 -4.54 28.55 2.36
C ASN A 280 -4.35 27.21 3.10
N GLN A 281 -5.22 26.88 4.06
CA GLN A 281 -5.20 25.59 4.76
C GLN A 281 -5.50 24.41 3.81
N PHE A 282 -6.38 24.61 2.84
CA PHE A 282 -6.65 23.62 1.80
C PHE A 282 -5.42 23.35 0.94
N TYR A 283 -4.73 24.39 0.47
CA TYR A 283 -3.51 24.21 -0.33
C TYR A 283 -2.33 23.66 0.49
N GLN A 284 -2.32 23.81 1.81
CA GLN A 284 -1.39 23.06 2.67
C GLN A 284 -1.66 21.55 2.61
N ILE A 285 -2.93 21.11 2.55
CA ILE A 285 -3.27 19.69 2.35
C ILE A 285 -2.82 19.22 0.96
N VAL A 286 -3.10 20.01 -0.08
CA VAL A 286 -2.66 19.71 -1.46
C VAL A 286 -1.13 19.60 -1.52
N GLN A 287 -0.41 20.55 -0.94
CA GLN A 287 1.05 20.53 -0.87
C GLN A 287 1.58 19.33 -0.09
N PHE A 288 0.94 18.97 1.01
CA PHE A 288 1.35 17.83 1.80
C PHE A 288 1.20 16.51 1.03
N MET A 289 0.11 16.36 0.25
CA MET A 289 -0.20 15.14 -0.49
C MET A 289 0.54 15.01 -1.82
N THR A 290 0.86 16.14 -2.47
CA THR A 290 1.44 16.16 -3.83
C THR A 290 2.90 16.64 -3.83
N GLY A 291 3.33 17.33 -2.77
CA GLY A 291 4.60 18.05 -2.72
C GLY A 291 4.58 19.41 -3.45
N ARG A 292 3.43 19.88 -3.94
CA ARG A 292 3.27 21.12 -4.70
C ARG A 292 2.09 21.96 -4.17
N TRP A 293 2.26 23.28 -4.06
CA TRP A 293 1.23 24.19 -3.50
C TRP A 293 -0.09 24.19 -4.30
N GLY A 294 -0.02 24.08 -5.62
CA GLY A 294 -1.18 23.96 -6.50
C GLY A 294 -1.78 25.30 -6.95
N GLU A 295 -2.00 26.23 -6.02
CA GLU A 295 -2.49 27.57 -6.35
C GLU A 295 -1.54 28.31 -7.31
N GLY A 296 -2.09 28.90 -8.37
CA GLY A 296 -1.32 29.62 -9.39
C GLY A 296 -0.61 28.74 -10.43
N LEU A 297 -0.69 27.42 -10.32
CA LEU A 297 -0.21 26.51 -11.38
C LEU A 297 -1.19 26.47 -12.56
N VAL A 298 -0.64 26.38 -13.77
CA VAL A 298 -1.40 26.09 -14.99
C VAL A 298 -1.82 24.61 -15.02
N ASP A 299 -2.90 24.30 -15.74
CA ASP A 299 -3.50 22.94 -15.76
C ASP A 299 -2.51 21.85 -16.20
N GLU A 300 -1.63 22.16 -17.14
CA GLU A 300 -0.55 21.25 -17.59
C GLU A 300 0.42 20.90 -16.45
N GLU A 301 0.77 21.86 -15.59
CA GLU A 301 1.61 21.62 -14.41
C GLU A 301 0.86 20.87 -13.32
N LYS A 302 -0.46 21.09 -13.21
CA LYS A 302 -1.31 20.40 -12.24
C LYS A 302 -1.51 18.93 -12.58
N ALA A 303 -1.46 18.57 -13.87
CA ALA A 303 -1.59 17.20 -14.36
C ALA A 303 -0.29 16.36 -14.21
N LYS A 304 0.85 16.99 -13.94
CA LYS A 304 2.11 16.25 -13.71
C LYS A 304 2.05 15.49 -12.37
N PRO A 305 2.65 14.29 -12.30
CA PRO A 305 2.78 13.55 -11.04
C PRO A 305 3.40 14.41 -9.93
N GLY A 306 2.85 14.28 -8.72
CA GLY A 306 3.41 14.89 -7.53
C GLY A 306 4.83 14.40 -7.25
N THR A 307 5.56 15.12 -6.39
CA THR A 307 6.93 14.74 -5.99
C THR A 307 6.94 13.77 -4.81
N THR A 308 5.82 13.65 -4.09
CA THR A 308 5.68 12.75 -2.94
C THR A 308 4.77 11.57 -3.27
N GLN A 309 5.02 10.43 -2.64
CA GLN A 309 4.26 9.20 -2.84
C GLN A 309 3.35 8.90 -1.66
N CYS A 310 2.23 8.25 -1.93
CA CYS A 310 1.33 7.68 -0.94
C CYS A 310 0.99 6.24 -1.33
N LEU A 311 0.47 5.46 -0.38
CA LEU A 311 -0.04 4.11 -0.64
C LEU A 311 -1.57 4.13 -0.53
N LEU A 312 -2.21 3.80 -1.65
CA LEU A 312 -3.65 3.62 -1.75
C LEU A 312 -3.98 2.15 -1.51
N LEU A 313 -4.88 1.87 -0.57
CA LEU A 313 -5.40 0.54 -0.29
C LEU A 313 -6.92 0.56 -0.36
N VAL A 314 -7.50 -0.43 -1.01
CA VAL A 314 -8.97 -0.64 -0.97
C VAL A 314 -9.25 -1.82 -0.06
N TYR A 315 -10.01 -1.58 1.00
CA TYR A 315 -10.50 -2.62 1.89
C TYR A 315 -11.94 -2.97 1.53
N ALA A 316 -12.24 -4.25 1.41
CA ALA A 316 -13.58 -4.76 1.14
C ALA A 316 -14.08 -5.63 2.30
N GLY A 317 -15.38 -5.54 2.59
CA GLY A 317 -16.07 -6.39 3.54
C GLY A 317 -17.38 -5.78 4.02
N VAL A 318 -18.06 -6.49 4.91
CA VAL A 318 -19.33 -6.03 5.48
C VAL A 318 -19.09 -4.83 6.39
N ASN A 319 -19.79 -3.72 6.14
CA ASN A 319 -19.67 -2.46 6.87
C ASN A 319 -18.24 -1.89 6.85
N ALA A 320 -17.54 -2.01 5.71
CA ALA A 320 -16.15 -1.56 5.58
C ALA A 320 -15.97 -0.09 5.95
N ILE A 321 -16.90 0.80 5.55
CA ILE A 321 -16.78 2.24 5.80
C ILE A 321 -16.82 2.53 7.30
N SER A 322 -17.81 1.98 8.02
CA SER A 322 -17.97 2.24 9.45
C SER A 322 -16.85 1.60 10.28
N ARG A 323 -16.40 0.39 9.92
CA ARG A 323 -15.26 -0.29 10.57
C ARG A 323 -13.97 0.52 10.44
N ILE A 324 -13.66 1.01 9.23
CA ILE A 324 -12.48 1.85 9.01
C ILE A 324 -12.58 3.15 9.82
N ARG A 325 -13.73 3.83 9.81
CA ARG A 325 -13.93 5.05 10.60
C ARG A 325 -13.78 4.82 12.11
N HIS A 326 -14.27 3.68 12.62
CA HIS A 326 -14.13 3.33 14.04
C HIS A 326 -12.66 3.18 14.44
N ILE A 327 -11.83 2.57 13.58
CA ILE A 327 -10.39 2.39 13.82
C ILE A 327 -9.64 3.74 13.77
N LEU A 328 -9.99 4.60 12.81
CA LEU A 328 -9.36 5.92 12.67
C LEU A 328 -9.72 6.89 13.81
N GLY A 329 -10.89 6.70 14.43
CA GLY A 329 -11.40 7.61 15.45
C GLY A 329 -12.00 8.88 14.85
N PRO A 330 -12.31 9.89 15.69
CA PRO A 330 -12.86 11.16 15.24
C PRO A 330 -11.85 11.91 14.35
N THR A 331 -12.29 12.26 13.14
CA THR A 331 -11.56 13.05 12.13
C THR A 331 -12.11 14.45 12.00
#